data_AF-A0A1V6I3S8-F1
#
_entry.id   AF-A0A1V6I3S8-F1
#
_cell.length_a   1.000
_cell.length_b   1.000
_cell.length_c   1.000
_cell.angle_alpha   90.00
_cell.angle_beta   90.00
_cell.angle_gamma   90.00
#
_symmetry.space_group_name_H-M   'P 1'
#
loop_
_entity.id
_entity.type
_entity.pdbx_description
1 polymer ?
#
loop_
_entity_poly.entity_id
_entity_poly.type
_entity_poly.pdbx_seq_one_letter_code
_entity_poly.pdbx_strand_id
1 'polypeptide(L)'
;MKTQIIIIAICIFSSLNLFAQEHRNKGKACRLDNEKMYAEKVAFISAELNLSVSEAQNFWPLYNEFNESMSKLFDQEREINHYLKSNLENASEKEISSKLDELMQIKTDRANLETKYHKKFCKVLPINKVALLYKCDRDFRKHLLRKYKGHKKEEK
;
A
#
# COMPACT_ATOMS: atom_id res chain seq x y z
N MET A 1 17.96 25.39 54.89
CA MET A 1 18.14 26.03 53.56
C MET A 1 19.01 25.21 52.60
N LYS A 2 20.11 24.60 53.07
CA LYS A 2 21.01 23.78 52.21
C LYS A 2 20.33 22.55 51.58
N THR A 3 19.43 21.88 52.31
CA THR A 3 18.66 20.72 51.82
C THR A 3 17.58 21.07 50.80
N GLN A 4 17.03 22.28 50.86
CA GLN A 4 16.04 22.78 49.90
C GLN A 4 16.67 23.08 48.52
N ILE A 5 17.93 23.56 48.52
CA ILE A 5 18.70 23.83 47.30
C ILE A 5 19.02 22.52 46.57
N ILE A 6 19.30 21.44 47.30
CA ILE A 6 19.59 20.11 46.72
C ILE A 6 18.34 19.53 46.02
N ILE A 7 17.14 19.72 46.59
CA ILE A 7 15.88 19.23 46.00
C ILE A 7 15.57 19.98 44.69
N ILE A 8 15.80 21.30 44.64
CA ILE A 8 15.59 22.10 43.42
C ILE A 8 16.58 21.71 42.32
N ALA A 9 17.83 21.41 42.67
CA ALA A 9 18.84 20.96 41.70
C ALA A 9 18.52 19.58 41.08
N ILE A 10 17.92 18.67 41.85
CA ILE A 10 17.50 17.33 41.37
C ILE A 10 16.26 17.42 40.44
N CYS A 11 15.35 18.35 40.70
CA CYS A 11 14.19 18.61 39.83
C CYS A 11 14.58 19.23 38.48
N ILE A 12 15.69 19.97 38.41
CA ILE A 12 16.20 20.55 37.15
C ILE A 12 16.96 19.52 36.32
N PHE A 13 17.58 18.51 36.94
CA PHE A 13 18.32 17.46 36.22
C PHE A 13 17.42 16.39 35.58
N SER A 14 16.19 16.24 36.07
CA SER A 14 15.22 15.26 35.55
C SER A 14 14.46 15.73 34.30
N SER A 15 14.45 17.04 33.99
CA SER A 15 13.80 17.59 32.79
C SER A 15 14.62 17.46 31.51
N LEU A 16 15.93 17.12 31.60
CA LEU A 16 16.80 16.93 30.43
C LEU A 16 16.61 15.57 29.72
N ASN A 17 15.84 14.64 30.29
CA ASN A 17 15.55 13.34 29.65
C ASN A 17 14.35 13.38 28.66
N LEU A 18 13.70 14.53 28.48
CA LEU A 18 12.53 14.67 27.60
C LEU A 18 12.85 14.86 26.11
N PHE A 19 14.11 15.09 25.74
CA PHE A 19 14.53 15.28 24.35
C PHE A 19 15.21 14.06 23.69
N ALA A 20 15.29 12.91 24.37
CA ALA A 20 16.02 11.74 23.86
C ALA A 20 15.15 10.62 23.25
N GLN A 21 13.84 10.81 23.05
CA GLN A 21 12.97 9.82 22.40
C GLN A 21 12.80 10.07 20.89
N GLU A 22 13.88 10.04 20.12
CA GLU A 22 13.85 10.06 18.64
C GLU A 22 13.92 8.65 18.04
N HIS A 23 13.07 7.72 18.51
CA HIS A 23 13.01 6.40 17.85
C HIS A 23 11.70 5.61 18.03
N ARG A 24 10.51 6.23 17.86
CA ARG A 24 9.22 5.50 17.76
C ARG A 24 8.17 6.09 16.80
N ASN A 25 8.55 6.81 15.74
CA ASN A 25 7.57 7.41 14.81
C ASN A 25 7.51 6.83 13.39
N LYS A 26 8.37 5.87 13.02
CA LYS A 26 8.34 5.28 11.66
C LYS A 26 7.00 4.61 11.33
N GLY A 27 6.36 3.95 12.30
CA GLY A 27 5.08 3.28 12.09
C GLY A 27 3.87 4.22 11.92
N LYS A 28 3.90 5.42 12.53
CA LYS A 28 2.81 6.41 12.39
C LYS A 28 2.90 7.17 11.07
N ALA A 29 4.12 7.53 10.65
CA ALA A 29 4.36 8.16 9.36
C ALA A 29 3.91 7.27 8.19
N CYS A 30 4.33 5.99 8.17
CA CYS A 30 3.93 5.05 7.11
C CYS A 30 2.40 4.82 7.04
N ARG A 31 1.67 4.83 8.17
CA ARG A 31 0.20 4.71 8.17
C ARG A 31 -0.49 5.96 7.62
N LEU A 32 -0.04 7.14 8.03
CA LEU A 32 -0.55 8.42 7.51
C LEU A 32 -0.34 8.53 6.00
N ASP A 33 0.78 8.02 5.48
CA ASP A 33 1.05 8.01 4.04
C ASP A 33 0.14 7.06 3.27
N ASN A 34 -0.19 5.89 3.84
CA ASN A 34 -1.13 4.95 3.24
C ASN A 34 -2.57 5.49 3.17
N GLU A 35 -3.04 6.14 4.23
CA GLU A 35 -4.38 6.74 4.26
C GLU A 35 -4.50 7.89 3.26
N LYS A 36 -3.48 8.76 3.18
CA LYS A 36 -3.41 9.83 2.19
C LYS A 36 -3.41 9.30 0.76
N MET A 37 -2.60 8.27 0.49
CA MET A 37 -2.54 7.64 -0.83
C MET A 37 -3.87 6.98 -1.19
N TYR A 38 -4.54 6.35 -0.22
CA TYR A 38 -5.86 5.75 -0.44
C TYR A 38 -6.91 6.82 -0.75
N ALA A 39 -6.96 7.91 0.03
CA ALA A 39 -7.87 9.02 -0.23
C ALA A 39 -7.63 9.64 -1.63
N GLU A 40 -6.36 9.81 -2.02
CA GLU A 40 -6.01 10.30 -3.35
C GLU A 40 -6.44 9.32 -4.46
N LYS A 41 -6.29 8.01 -4.23
CA LYS A 41 -6.77 6.98 -5.15
C LYS A 41 -8.28 7.04 -5.32
N VAL A 42 -9.03 7.18 -4.22
CA VAL A 42 -10.49 7.31 -4.24
C VAL A 42 -10.92 8.54 -5.02
N ALA A 43 -10.29 9.69 -4.77
CA ALA A 43 -10.58 10.92 -5.48
C ALA A 43 -10.25 10.82 -6.98
N PHE A 44 -9.10 10.24 -7.32
CA PHE A 44 -8.67 10.06 -8.71
C PHE A 44 -9.62 9.16 -9.50
N ILE A 45 -9.94 7.98 -8.96
CA ILE A 45 -10.86 7.03 -9.63
C ILE A 45 -12.26 7.64 -9.75
N SER A 46 -12.77 8.29 -8.70
CA SER A 46 -14.10 8.91 -8.74
C SER A 46 -14.19 9.99 -9.82
N ALA A 47 -13.15 10.82 -9.95
CA ALA A 47 -13.09 11.88 -10.95
C ALA A 47 -13.00 11.34 -12.38
N GLU A 48 -12.12 10.37 -12.63
CA GLU A 48 -11.92 9.81 -13.97
C GLU A 48 -13.12 8.97 -14.46
N LEU A 49 -13.77 8.23 -13.58
CA LEU A 49 -14.94 7.42 -13.95
C LEU A 49 -16.24 8.24 -14.02
N ASN A 50 -16.23 9.46 -13.47
CA ASN A 50 -17.41 10.31 -13.32
C ASN A 50 -18.60 9.52 -12.73
N LEU A 51 -18.38 8.91 -11.56
CA LEU A 51 -19.37 8.07 -10.89
C LEU A 51 -20.51 8.94 -10.35
N SER A 52 -21.75 8.58 -10.69
CA SER A 52 -22.92 9.06 -9.95
C SER A 52 -22.91 8.50 -8.52
N VAL A 53 -23.67 9.12 -7.62
CA VAL A 53 -23.79 8.67 -6.22
C VAL A 53 -24.26 7.21 -6.15
N SER A 54 -25.23 6.82 -6.98
CA SER A 54 -25.76 5.45 -7.01
C SER A 54 -24.75 4.44 -7.56
N GLU A 55 -24.01 4.79 -8.62
CA GLU A 55 -22.94 3.92 -9.13
C GLU A 55 -21.82 3.76 -8.10
N ALA A 56 -21.41 4.84 -7.45
CA ALA A 56 -20.35 4.83 -6.44
C ALA A 56 -20.71 3.92 -5.24
N GLN A 57 -21.95 3.98 -4.76
CA GLN A 57 -22.44 3.14 -3.66
C GLN A 57 -22.32 1.63 -3.97
N ASN A 58 -22.54 1.24 -5.23
CA ASN A 58 -22.43 -0.16 -5.66
C ASN A 58 -21.00 -0.55 -6.05
N PHE A 59 -20.24 0.39 -6.61
CA PHE A 59 -18.89 0.17 -7.12
C PHE A 59 -17.84 0.02 -6.01
N TRP A 60 -17.81 0.94 -5.04
CA TRP A 60 -16.74 0.99 -4.04
C TRP A 60 -16.60 -0.28 -3.19
N PRO A 61 -17.69 -0.90 -2.69
CA PRO A 61 -17.59 -2.16 -1.97
C PRO A 61 -16.91 -3.27 -2.80
N LEU A 62 -17.28 -3.38 -4.08
CA LEU A 62 -16.70 -4.36 -5.00
C LEU A 62 -15.23 -4.06 -5.33
N TYR A 63 -14.90 -2.79 -5.56
CA TYR A 63 -13.53 -2.38 -5.83
C TYR A 63 -12.62 -2.64 -4.62
N ASN A 64 -13.11 -2.39 -3.40
CA ASN A 64 -12.36 -2.63 -2.17
C ASN A 64 -12.11 -4.13 -1.95
N GLU A 65 -13.12 -4.98 -2.14
CA GLU A 65 -12.99 -6.46 -2.08
C GLU A 65 -11.95 -6.96 -3.10
N PHE A 66 -12.00 -6.43 -4.33
CA PHE A 66 -11.03 -6.73 -5.39
C PHE A 66 -9.61 -6.31 -5.01
N ASN A 67 -9.45 -5.06 -4.56
CA ASN A 67 -8.15 -4.49 -4.25
C ASN A 67 -7.50 -5.20 -3.04
N GLU A 68 -8.28 -5.56 -2.02
CA GLU A 68 -7.79 -6.36 -0.89
C GLU A 68 -7.34 -7.75 -1.34
N SER A 69 -8.16 -8.43 -2.17
CA SER A 69 -7.83 -9.76 -2.69
C SER A 69 -6.57 -9.73 -3.57
N MET A 70 -6.43 -8.70 -4.41
CA MET A 70 -5.25 -8.50 -5.25
C MET A 70 -4.01 -8.16 -4.41
N SER A 71 -4.16 -7.37 -3.33
CA SER A 71 -3.06 -7.06 -2.41
C SER A 71 -2.49 -8.32 -1.77
N LYS A 72 -3.35 -9.24 -1.31
CA LYS A 72 -2.90 -10.51 -0.71
C LYS A 72 -2.04 -11.32 -1.68
N LEU A 73 -2.45 -11.40 -2.96
CA LEU A 73 -1.68 -12.07 -4.01
C LEU A 73 -0.34 -11.38 -4.28
N PHE A 74 -0.30 -10.04 -4.27
CA PHE A 74 0.95 -9.29 -4.41
C PHE A 74 1.90 -9.48 -3.23
N ASP A 75 1.38 -9.56 -2.00
CA ASP A 75 2.18 -9.79 -0.81
C ASP A 75 2.81 -11.19 -0.84
N GLN A 76 2.04 -12.21 -1.21
CA GLN A 76 2.54 -13.57 -1.44
C GLN A 76 3.61 -13.62 -2.53
N GLU A 77 3.36 -12.97 -3.69
CA GLU A 77 4.33 -12.88 -4.78
C GLU A 77 5.63 -12.21 -4.31
N ARG A 78 5.54 -11.15 -3.49
CA ARG A 78 6.70 -10.46 -2.93
C ARG A 78 7.50 -11.36 -2.00
N GLU A 79 6.83 -12.11 -1.11
CA GLU A 79 7.48 -13.03 -0.19
C GLU A 79 8.26 -14.12 -0.94
N ILE A 80 7.65 -14.72 -1.96
CA ILE A 80 8.31 -15.74 -2.78
C ILE A 80 9.52 -15.16 -3.52
N ASN A 81 9.37 -13.99 -4.15
CA ASN A 81 10.47 -13.32 -4.83
C ASN A 81 11.62 -12.97 -3.86
N HIS A 82 11.29 -12.54 -2.64
CA HIS A 82 12.28 -12.27 -1.61
C HIS A 82 13.00 -13.56 -1.17
N TYR A 83 12.27 -14.65 -0.99
CA TYR A 83 12.84 -15.95 -0.67
C TYR A 83 13.79 -16.43 -1.77
N LEU A 84 13.35 -16.42 -3.04
CA LEU A 84 14.16 -16.86 -4.17
C LEU A 84 15.44 -16.03 -4.31
N LYS A 85 15.33 -14.70 -4.14
CA LYS A 85 16.49 -13.80 -4.18
C LYS A 85 17.52 -14.12 -3.09
N SER A 86 17.06 -14.45 -1.89
CA SER A 86 17.93 -14.66 -0.73
C SER A 86 18.50 -16.07 -0.61
N ASN A 87 17.84 -17.07 -1.22
CA ASN A 87 18.16 -18.49 -1.01
C ASN A 87 18.55 -19.24 -2.28
N LEU A 88 18.67 -18.58 -3.43
CA LEU A 88 18.91 -19.25 -4.72
C LEU A 88 20.12 -20.20 -4.72
N GLU A 89 21.18 -19.85 -4.01
CA GLU A 89 22.45 -20.60 -3.98
C GLU A 89 22.46 -21.71 -2.92
N ASN A 90 21.56 -21.64 -1.92
CA ASN A 90 21.60 -22.51 -0.73
C ASN A 90 20.36 -23.41 -0.59
N ALA A 91 19.26 -23.09 -1.27
CA ALA A 91 18.04 -23.90 -1.26
C ALA A 91 18.20 -25.14 -2.16
N SER A 92 17.44 -26.19 -1.84
CA SER A 92 17.39 -27.37 -2.69
C SER A 92 16.64 -27.08 -4.00
N GLU A 93 16.96 -27.82 -5.06
CA GLU A 93 16.27 -27.73 -6.35
C GLU A 93 14.75 -27.93 -6.20
N LYS A 94 14.33 -28.84 -5.31
CA LYS A 94 12.92 -29.09 -5.02
C LYS A 94 12.22 -27.89 -4.39
N GLU A 95 12.88 -27.19 -3.46
CA GLU A 95 12.32 -25.98 -2.84
C GLU A 95 12.21 -24.84 -3.85
N ILE A 96 13.23 -24.64 -4.69
CA ILE A 96 13.22 -23.64 -5.76
C ILE A 96 12.08 -23.94 -6.74
N SER A 97 11.95 -25.20 -7.18
CA SER A 97 10.86 -25.63 -8.07
C SER A 97 9.49 -25.34 -7.46
N SER A 98 9.27 -25.74 -6.20
CA SER A 98 8.01 -25.48 -5.49
C SER A 98 7.68 -23.99 -5.44
N LYS A 99 8.66 -23.12 -5.21
CA LYS A 99 8.46 -21.67 -5.17
C LYS A 99 8.15 -21.08 -6.54
N LEU A 100 8.75 -21.62 -7.61
CA LEU A 100 8.41 -21.23 -8.98
C LEU A 100 6.99 -21.67 -9.36
N ASP A 101 6.57 -22.87 -8.94
CA ASP A 101 5.20 -23.36 -9.15
C ASP A 101 4.18 -22.48 -8.40
N GLU A 102 4.47 -22.10 -7.15
CA GLU A 102 3.67 -21.14 -6.39
C GLU A 102 3.54 -19.79 -7.12
N LEU A 103 4.62 -19.28 -7.74
CA LEU A 103 4.54 -18.06 -8.56
C LEU A 103 3.63 -18.22 -9.78
N MET A 104 3.65 -19.37 -10.45
CA MET A 104 2.75 -19.63 -11.58
C MET A 104 1.30 -19.73 -11.12
N GLN A 105 1.07 -20.33 -9.95
CA GLN A 105 -0.26 -20.39 -9.35
C GLN A 105 -0.79 -19.00 -9.03
N ILE A 106 0.02 -18.12 -8.42
CA ILE A 106 -0.38 -16.73 -8.13
C ILE A 106 -0.76 -15.98 -9.41
N LYS A 107 -0.02 -16.15 -10.50
CA LYS A 107 -0.38 -15.53 -11.80
C LYS A 107 -1.74 -16.02 -12.29
N THR A 108 -2.02 -17.30 -12.15
CA THR A 108 -3.30 -17.91 -12.51
C THR A 108 -4.43 -17.37 -11.64
N ASP A 109 -4.22 -17.30 -10.33
CA ASP A 109 -5.20 -16.78 -9.37
C ASP A 109 -5.51 -15.30 -9.62
N ARG A 110 -4.50 -14.50 -9.97
CA ARG A 110 -4.70 -13.10 -10.37
C ARG A 110 -5.58 -12.98 -11.62
N ALA A 111 -5.31 -13.76 -12.66
CA ALA A 111 -6.12 -13.75 -13.88
C ALA A 111 -7.56 -14.19 -13.63
N ASN A 112 -7.75 -15.21 -12.79
CA ASN A 112 -9.07 -15.68 -12.36
C ASN A 112 -9.83 -14.61 -11.56
N LEU A 113 -9.13 -13.93 -10.65
CA LEU A 113 -9.67 -12.83 -9.86
C LEU A 113 -10.11 -11.67 -10.76
N GLU A 114 -9.24 -11.22 -11.67
CA GLU A 114 -9.55 -10.17 -12.64
C GLU A 114 -10.78 -10.52 -13.49
N THR A 115 -10.85 -11.76 -14.00
CA THR A 115 -11.99 -12.24 -14.78
C THR A 115 -13.29 -12.26 -13.97
N LYS A 116 -13.23 -12.71 -12.72
CA LYS A 116 -14.39 -12.73 -11.80
C LYS A 116 -14.91 -11.32 -11.56
N TYR A 117 -14.02 -10.38 -11.25
CA TYR A 117 -14.41 -9.00 -10.94
C TYR A 117 -14.77 -8.18 -12.16
N HIS A 118 -14.20 -8.45 -13.33
CA HIS A 118 -14.66 -7.88 -14.59
C HIS A 118 -16.16 -8.09 -14.78
N LYS A 119 -16.63 -9.33 -14.59
CA LYS A 119 -18.06 -9.66 -14.66
C LYS A 119 -18.89 -8.95 -13.59
N LYS A 120 -18.36 -8.78 -12.38
CA LYS A 120 -19.02 -8.02 -11.31
C LYS A 120 -19.11 -6.53 -11.66
N PHE A 121 -18.03 -5.92 -12.15
CA PHE A 121 -17.99 -4.50 -12.53
C PHE A 121 -18.94 -4.19 -13.68
N CYS A 122 -19.04 -5.05 -14.69
CA CYS A 122 -19.99 -4.87 -15.80
C CYS A 122 -21.47 -4.90 -15.36
N LYS A 123 -21.79 -5.44 -14.17
CA LYS A 123 -23.15 -5.42 -13.63
C LYS A 123 -23.49 -4.12 -12.90
N VAL A 124 -22.49 -3.42 -12.37
CA VAL A 124 -22.68 -2.21 -11.56
C VAL A 124 -22.29 -0.93 -12.28
N LEU A 125 -21.53 -1.03 -13.37
CA LEU A 125 -21.07 0.10 -14.18
C LEU A 125 -21.34 -0.12 -15.67
N PRO A 126 -21.67 0.95 -16.42
CA PRO A 126 -21.66 0.92 -17.88
C PRO A 126 -20.31 0.48 -18.44
N ILE A 127 -20.31 -0.26 -19.56
CA ILE A 127 -19.09 -0.83 -20.16
C ILE A 127 -18.01 0.22 -20.45
N ASN A 128 -18.40 1.44 -20.85
CA ASN A 128 -17.46 2.55 -21.07
C ASN A 128 -16.69 2.91 -19.79
N LYS A 129 -17.37 2.93 -18.64
CA LYS A 129 -16.74 3.21 -17.33
C LYS A 129 -15.86 2.06 -16.86
N VAL A 130 -16.21 0.82 -17.19
CA VAL A 130 -15.34 -0.35 -16.93
C VAL A 130 -14.06 -0.26 -17.78
N ALA A 131 -14.15 0.16 -19.03
CA ALA A 131 -12.97 0.39 -19.87
C ALA A 131 -12.09 1.54 -19.31
N LEU A 132 -12.71 2.63 -18.84
CA LEU A 132 -12.03 3.71 -18.13
C LEU A 132 -11.33 3.21 -16.87
N LEU A 133 -11.97 2.38 -16.05
CA LEU A 133 -11.36 1.80 -14.83
C LEU A 133 -10.00 1.14 -15.10
N TYR A 134 -9.88 0.33 -16.16
CA TYR A 134 -8.61 -0.31 -16.53
C TYR A 134 -7.54 0.68 -16.99
N LYS A 135 -7.96 1.81 -17.57
CA LYS A 135 -7.04 2.91 -17.90
C LYS A 135 -6.60 3.65 -16.65
N CYS A 136 -7.54 3.97 -15.74
CA CYS A 136 -7.31 4.72 -14.51
C CYS A 136 -6.30 4.04 -13.59
N ASP A 137 -6.34 2.72 -13.43
CA ASP A 137 -5.37 2.03 -12.57
C ASP A 137 -3.92 2.21 -13.07
N ARG A 138 -3.71 2.25 -14.39
CA ARG A 138 -2.39 2.53 -14.99
C ARG A 138 -1.99 3.99 -14.84
N ASP A 139 -2.95 4.89 -15.07
CA ASP A 139 -2.70 6.33 -15.03
C ASP A 139 -2.50 6.84 -13.60
N PHE A 140 -3.15 6.24 -12.60
CA PHE A 140 -2.94 6.53 -11.18
C PHE A 140 -1.50 6.22 -10.76
N ARG A 141 -0.93 5.08 -11.20
CA ARG A 141 0.48 4.74 -10.94
C ARG A 141 1.42 5.79 -11.55
N LYS A 142 1.15 6.24 -12.77
CA LYS A 142 1.94 7.30 -13.41
C LYS A 142 1.78 8.63 -12.69
N HIS A 143 0.57 8.96 -12.24
CA HIS A 143 0.27 10.16 -11.46
C HIS A 143 1.06 10.18 -10.15
N LEU A 144 1.05 9.08 -9.39
CA LEU A 144 1.88 8.92 -8.20
C LEU A 144 3.37 9.08 -8.53
N LEU A 145 3.87 8.40 -9.57
CA LEU A 145 5.27 8.55 -9.98
C LEU A 145 5.61 10.01 -10.29
N ARG A 146 4.79 10.73 -11.05
CA ARG A 146 5.04 12.14 -11.36
C ARG A 146 5.06 13.01 -10.09
N LYS A 147 4.11 12.80 -9.19
CA LYS A 147 3.95 13.59 -7.96
C LYS A 147 5.12 13.39 -6.99
N TYR A 148 5.59 12.14 -6.82
CA TYR A 148 6.63 11.81 -5.83
C TYR A 148 8.05 11.75 -6.38
N LYS A 149 8.25 11.70 -7.71
CA LYS A 149 9.59 11.70 -8.34
C LYS A 149 10.25 13.10 -8.34
N GLY A 150 9.49 14.17 -8.09
CA GLY A 150 9.99 15.55 -8.00
C GLY A 150 10.70 15.90 -6.68
N HIS A 151 10.36 15.27 -5.57
CA HIS A 151 10.86 15.66 -4.24
C HIS A 151 12.30 15.20 -3.93
N LYS A 152 12.94 14.39 -4.79
CA LYS A 152 14.28 13.83 -4.51
C LYS A 152 15.45 14.69 -5.01
N LYS A 153 15.19 15.84 -5.64
CA LYS A 153 16.21 16.69 -6.28
C LYS A 153 16.49 18.01 -5.57
N GLU A 154 15.70 18.42 -4.58
CA GLU A 154 15.82 19.74 -3.94
C GLU A 154 16.42 19.70 -2.52
N GLU A 155 16.81 18.53 -2.01
CA GLU A 155 17.46 18.36 -0.70
C GLU A 155 18.94 17.94 -0.81
N LYS A 156 19.70 18.57 -1.73
CA LYS A 156 21.17 18.46 -1.76
C LYS A 156 21.83 19.82 -1.88
#